data_AF-A0A951BLH2-F1
#
_entry.id   AF-A0A951BLH2-F1
#
_cell.length_a   1.000
_cell.length_b   1.000
_cell.length_c   1.000
_cell.angle_alpha   90.00
_cell.angle_beta   90.00
_cell.angle_gamma   90.00
#
_symmetry.space_group_name_H-M   'P 1'
#
loop_
_entity.id
_entity.type
_entity.pdbx_description
1 polymer ?
#
loop_
_entity_poly.entity_id
_entity_poly.type
_entity_poly.pdbx_seq_one_letter_code
_entity_poly.pdbx_strand_id
1 'polypeptide(L)' 'MSRLPSLNSPFLLGFDDIERALDKVTKAASDGYPPYNIERLPRSDTSPERLRITLAVAGFTRDQLDITI' A
#
# COMPACT_ATOMS: atom_id res chain seq x y z
N MET A 1 0.87 13.43 16.15
CA MET A 1 2.12 13.00 15.50
C MET A 1 2.92 12.15 16.49
N SER A 2 2.84 10.84 16.33
CA SER A 2 3.60 9.87 17.16
C SER A 2 5.07 9.94 16.78
N ARG A 3 5.91 10.24 17.76
CA ARG A 3 7.37 10.30 17.61
C ARG A 3 7.88 8.87 17.42
N LEU A 4 8.40 8.56 16.23
CA LEU A 4 9.10 7.29 15.97
C LEU A 4 10.26 7.16 16.97
N PRO A 5 10.42 6.02 17.66
CA PRO A 5 11.53 5.84 18.58
C PRO A 5 12.82 5.80 17.75
N SER A 6 13.80 6.63 18.13
CA SER A 6 15.13 6.58 17.54
C SER A 6 15.81 5.28 18.00
N LEU A 7 15.95 4.31 17.12
CA LEU A 7 16.61 3.02 17.36
C LEU A 7 18.14 3.14 17.27
N ASN A 8 18.72 4.16 17.91
CA ASN A 8 20.15 4.44 17.83
C ASN A 8 20.93 3.64 18.88
N SER A 9 20.83 2.31 18.84
CA SER A 9 21.55 1.41 19.76
C SER A 9 22.75 0.77 19.06
N PRO A 10 23.97 0.86 19.63
CA PRO A 10 25.20 0.31 19.04
C PRO A 10 25.23 -1.23 18.96
N PHE A 11 24.17 -1.92 19.40
CA PHE A 11 24.03 -3.38 19.34
C PHE A 11 23.24 -3.88 18.12
N LEU A 12 22.78 -2.99 17.23
CA LEU A 12 22.00 -3.35 16.05
C LEU A 12 22.87 -3.65 14.81
N LEU A 13 23.96 -4.41 14.98
CA LEU A 13 24.77 -4.87 13.85
C LEU A 13 23.96 -5.92 13.05
N GLY A 14 23.57 -5.56 11.82
CA GLY A 14 22.73 -6.41 10.94
C GLY A 14 21.28 -5.93 10.76
N PHE A 15 20.88 -4.82 11.39
CA PHE A 15 19.57 -4.20 11.17
C PHE A 15 19.58 -3.13 10.08
N ASP A 16 20.74 -2.76 9.54
CA ASP A 16 20.89 -1.84 8.41
C ASP A 16 20.09 -2.30 7.18
N ASP A 17 20.05 -3.61 6.93
CA ASP A 17 19.29 -4.20 5.81
C ASP A 17 17.78 -4.15 6.06
N ILE A 18 17.36 -4.28 7.32
CA ILE A 18 15.95 -4.18 7.72
C ILE A 18 15.48 -2.73 7.62
N GLU A 19 16.30 -1.76 8.02
CA GLU A 19 16.01 -0.33 7.86
C GLU A 19 15.91 0.05 6.37
N ARG A 20 16.86 -0.42 5.53
CA ARG A 20 16.81 -0.19 4.08
C ARG A 20 15.59 -0.82 3.43
N ALA A 21 15.20 -2.02 3.86
CA ALA A 21 13.99 -2.68 3.37
C ALA A 21 12.73 -1.90 3.78
N LEU A 22 12.66 -1.44 5.03
CA LEU A 22 11.55 -0.64 5.54
C LEU A 22 11.44 0.70 4.80
N ASP A 23 12.55 1.43 4.63
CA ASP A 23 12.57 2.69 3.88
C ASP A 23 12.10 2.52 2.43
N LYS A 24 12.44 1.39 1.80
CA LYS A 24 12.01 1.07 0.42
C LYS A 24 10.51 0.76 0.34
N VAL A 25 9.96 0.04 1.32
CA VAL A 25 8.51 -0.22 1.41
C VAL A 25 7.74 1.07 1.70
N THR A 26 8.25 1.92 2.59
CA THR A 26 7.61 3.20 2.93
C THR A 26 7.61 4.17 1.76
N LYS A 27 8.69 4.21 0.95
CA LYS A 27 8.73 5.01 -0.29
C LYS A 27 7.79 4.49 -1.38
N ALA A 28 7.65 3.18 -1.54
CA ALA A 28 6.70 2.59 -2.49
C ALA A 28 5.24 2.94 -2.15
N ALA A 29 4.91 3.11 -0.87
CA ALA A 29 3.60 3.58 -0.42
C ALA A 29 3.36 5.08 -0.68
N SER A 30 4.41 5.87 -0.91
CA SER A 30 4.32 7.33 -1.13
C SER A 30 4.08 7.72 -2.59
N ASP A 31 4.49 6.88 -3.56
CA ASP A 31 4.33 7.19 -5.00
C ASP A 31 2.98 6.73 -5.59
N GLY A 32 2.21 5.94 -4.84
CA GLY A 32 0.93 5.36 -5.28
C GLY A 32 -0.28 6.12 -4.76
N TYR A 33 -0.43 7.41 -5.09
CA TYR A 33 -1.70 8.12 -4.86
C TYR A 33 -2.58 8.02 -6.12
N PRO A 34 -3.87 7.68 -6.00
CA PRO A 34 -4.60 7.36 -4.76
C PRO A 34 -4.18 6.00 -4.17
N PRO A 35 -4.12 5.84 -2.83
CA PRO A 35 -3.75 4.56 -2.26
C PRO A 35 -4.79 3.51 -2.64
N TYR A 36 -4.30 2.34 -3.06
CA TYR A 36 -5.14 1.28 -3.59
C TYR A 36 -4.75 -0.10 -3.09
N ASN A 37 -5.70 -1.02 -3.13
CA ASN A 37 -5.52 -2.44 -2.87
C ASN A 37 -5.93 -3.25 -4.11
N ILE A 38 -5.21 -4.33 -4.40
CA ILE A 38 -5.56 -5.29 -5.45
C ILE A 38 -5.67 -6.67 -4.84
N GLU A 39 -6.84 -7.27 -4.95
CA GLU A 39 -7.14 -8.60 -4.44
C GLU A 39 -7.47 -9.54 -5.59
N ARG A 40 -6.92 -10.75 -5.55
CA ARG A 40 -7.33 -11.85 -6.43
C ARG A 40 -8.36 -12.68 -5.69
N LEU A 41 -9.59 -12.64 -6.18
CA LEU A 41 -10.68 -13.43 -5.62
C LEU A 41 -10.74 -14.76 -6.36
N PRO A 42 -10.62 -15.90 -5.66
CA PRO A 42 -10.71 -17.21 -6.28
C PRO A 42 -12.11 -17.46 -6.81
N ARG A 43 -12.22 -18.45 -7.70
CA ARG A 43 -13.50 -18.93 -8.22
C ARG A 43 -14.40 -19.41 -7.07
N SER A 44 -15.67 -19.08 -7.15
CA SER A 44 -16.75 -19.61 -6.30
C SER A 44 -17.80 -20.30 -7.18
N ASP A 45 -18.72 -21.07 -6.59
CA ASP A 45 -19.81 -21.75 -7.29
C ASP A 45 -20.64 -20.81 -8.18
N THR A 46 -20.70 -19.52 -7.80
CA THR A 46 -21.51 -18.50 -8.47
C THR A 46 -20.68 -17.47 -9.26
N SER A 47 -19.34 -17.56 -9.28
CA SER A 47 -18.50 -16.50 -9.89
C SER A 47 -17.12 -16.99 -10.34
N PRO A 48 -16.62 -16.56 -11.51
CA PRO A 48 -15.26 -16.85 -11.96
C PRO A 48 -14.21 -16.11 -11.10
N GLU A 49 -12.95 -16.51 -11.25
CA GLU A 49 -11.81 -15.77 -10.68
C GLU A 49 -11.81 -14.32 -11.20
N ARG A 50 -11.55 -13.37 -10.31
CA ARG A 50 -11.57 -11.94 -10.65
C ARG A 50 -10.59 -11.14 -9.82
N LEU A 51 -10.17 -10.00 -10.35
CA LEU A 51 -9.44 -8.99 -9.60
C LEU A 51 -10.43 -8.00 -8.99
N ARG A 52 -10.21 -7.64 -7.73
CA ARG A 52 -10.89 -6.52 -7.07
C ARG A 52 -9.86 -5.43 -6.82
N ILE A 53 -10.10 -4.26 -7.37
CA ILE A 53 -9.27 -3.07 -7.17
C ILE A 53 -10.08 -2.08 -6.34
N THR A 54 -9.51 -1.65 -5.21
CA THR A 54 -10.12 -0.69 -4.28
C THR A 54 -9.22 0.52 -4.20
N LEU A 55 -9.74 1.73 -4.42
CA LEU A 55 -8.97 2.98 -4.36
C LEU A 55 -9.61 3.95 -3.36
N ALA A 56 -8.80 4.64 -2.56
CA ALA A 56 -9.31 5.70 -1.68
C ALA A 56 -9.26 7.06 -2.38
N VAL A 57 -10.43 7.56 -2.79
CA VAL A 57 -10.59 8.80 -3.58
C VAL A 57 -11.37 9.88 -2.83
N ALA A 58 -11.02 10.11 -1.56
CA ALA A 58 -11.66 11.17 -0.76
C ALA A 58 -11.48 12.55 -1.42
N GLY A 59 -12.54 13.36 -1.42
CA GLY A 59 -12.54 14.70 -2.01
C GLY A 59 -13.05 14.76 -3.46
N PHE A 60 -13.40 13.62 -4.07
CA PHE A 60 -13.98 13.56 -5.41
C PHE A 60 -15.46 13.14 -5.35
N THR A 61 -16.28 13.74 -6.21
CA THR A 61 -17.66 13.30 -6.46
C THR A 61 -17.69 12.25 -7.59
N ARG A 62 -18.81 11.54 -7.75
CA ARG A 62 -18.90 10.43 -8.71
C ARG A 62 -18.66 10.86 -10.16
N ASP A 63 -19.10 12.05 -10.52
CA ASP A 63 -18.96 12.70 -11.83
C ASP A 63 -17.53 13.17 -12.13
N GLN A 64 -16.68 13.29 -11.10
CA GLN A 64 -15.26 13.61 -11.26
C GLN A 64 -14.37 12.37 -11.44
N LEU A 65 -14.96 11.16 -11.41
CA LEU A 65 -14.25 9.88 -11.48
C LEU A 65 -14.57 9.16 -12.79
N ASP A 66 -13.55 8.97 -13.62
CA ASP A 66 -13.61 8.19 -14.85
C ASP A 66 -12.74 6.92 -14.76
N ILE A 67 -13.18 5.85 -15.42
CA ILE A 67 -12.48 4.56 -15.46
C ILE A 67 -12.36 4.13 -16.92
N THR A 68 -11.12 3.99 -17.40
CA THR A 68 -10.80 3.50 -18.75
C THR A 68 -10.09 2.15 -18.67
N ILE A 69 -10.28 1.28 -19.68
CA ILE A 69 -9.72 -0.08 -19.79
C ILE A 69 -8.73 -0.15 -20.94
#